data_AF-A0A7Y2E6Y5-F1
#
_entry.id   AF-A0A7Y2E6Y5-F1
#
_cell.length_a   1.000
_cell.length_b   1.000
_cell.length_c   1.000
_cell.angle_alpha   90.00
_cell.angle_beta   90.00
_cell.angle_gamma   90.00
#
_symmetry.space_group_name_H-M   'P 1'
#
loop_
_entity.id
_entity.type
_entity.pdbx_description
1 polymer ?
#
loop_
_entity_poly.entity_id
_entity_poly.type
_entity_poly.pdbx_seq_one_letter_code
_entity_poly.pdbx_strand_id
1 'polypeptide(L)'
;MRMSLLALIATGIVLGCTNPALAGEANTGPLDDGCIKFENSDIGVENISKTADGVTVTLFDWVQKDGESGEYVGVSYRIEGGEGSVSIKSGTNVDAALSSPWVNPNGLSGRNAKAISNIVFCPTDGGGPAPPASFGFMDEGSEPIARSTRWGALKLNFK
;
A
#
# COMPACT_ATOMS: atom_id res chain seq x y z
N MET A 1 4.40 -7.32 -60.12
CA MET A 1 2.94 -7.55 -60.12
C MET A 1 2.53 -8.00 -58.73
N ARG A 2 1.58 -7.26 -58.13
CA ARG A 2 0.61 -7.59 -57.05
C ARG A 2 1.16 -8.24 -55.75
N MET A 3 1.21 -7.53 -54.62
CA MET A 3 0.14 -7.21 -53.63
C MET A 3 -0.27 -8.37 -52.73
N SER A 4 -0.12 -8.17 -51.40
CA SER A 4 -0.90 -8.67 -50.24
C SER A 4 0.07 -8.79 -49.05
N LEU A 5 0.23 -7.82 -48.16
CA LEU A 5 -0.71 -7.33 -47.14
C LEU A 5 -1.41 -8.47 -46.37
N LEU A 6 -0.83 -8.83 -45.22
CA LEU A 6 -1.54 -9.49 -44.13
C LEU A 6 -1.12 -8.81 -42.83
N ALA A 7 -2.13 -8.24 -42.19
CA ALA A 7 -2.06 -7.36 -41.04
C ALA A 7 -2.52 -8.11 -39.78
N LEU A 8 -1.97 -7.68 -38.63
CA LEU A 8 -2.47 -7.81 -37.25
C LEU A 8 -2.68 -9.25 -36.73
N ILE A 9 -2.30 -9.58 -35.50
CA ILE A 9 -2.90 -9.09 -34.26
C ILE A 9 -1.80 -8.87 -33.21
N ALA A 10 -1.61 -7.61 -32.81
CA ALA A 10 -0.89 -7.28 -31.60
C ALA A 10 -1.85 -7.46 -30.42
N THR A 11 -1.66 -8.53 -29.64
CA THR A 11 -2.43 -8.78 -28.42
C THR A 11 -2.06 -7.69 -27.41
N GLY A 12 -3.04 -6.83 -27.09
CA GLY A 12 -2.90 -5.72 -26.16
C GLY A 12 -2.55 -6.22 -24.75
N ILE A 13 -1.36 -5.84 -24.28
CA ILE A 13 -0.96 -5.98 -22.89
C ILE A 13 -1.35 -4.70 -22.14
N VAL A 14 -2.22 -4.91 -21.17
CA VAL A 14 -2.24 -4.30 -19.82
C VAL A 14 -2.18 -2.78 -19.75
N LEU A 15 -3.32 -2.19 -19.40
CA LEU A 15 -3.39 -1.09 -18.43
C LEU A 15 -4.63 -1.33 -17.56
N GLY A 16 -4.51 -2.25 -16.60
CA GLY A 16 -5.39 -2.20 -15.44
C GLY A 16 -5.11 -0.90 -14.72
N CYS A 17 -6.09 -0.02 -14.64
CA CYS A 17 -6.00 1.24 -13.91
C CYS A 17 -5.81 0.97 -12.41
N THR A 18 -4.57 0.75 -11.98
CA THR A 18 -4.19 1.15 -10.63
C THR A 18 -3.86 2.63 -10.77
N ASN A 19 -4.71 3.51 -10.25
CA ASN A 19 -4.31 4.90 -10.05
C ASN A 19 -3.43 4.91 -8.79
N PRO A 20 -2.09 5.08 -8.87
CA PRO A 20 -1.26 5.36 -7.71
C PRO A 20 -1.45 6.79 -7.18
N ALA A 21 -2.46 7.54 -7.66
CA ALA A 21 -2.92 8.75 -7.01
C ALA A 21 -3.46 8.31 -5.64
N LEU A 22 -2.85 8.61 -4.49
CA LEU A 22 -2.61 9.95 -3.97
C LEU A 22 -1.51 9.99 -2.88
N ALA A 23 -0.60 9.02 -2.82
CA ALA A 23 0.45 9.00 -1.78
C ALA A 23 1.37 10.25 -1.82
N GLY A 24 1.48 10.90 -2.99
CA GLY A 24 2.31 12.08 -3.21
C GLY A 24 1.76 13.38 -2.63
N GLU A 25 0.45 13.65 -2.75
CA GLU A 25 -0.14 14.94 -2.37
C GLU A 25 -0.27 15.11 -0.86
N ALA A 26 -0.47 14.02 -0.13
CA ALA A 26 -0.66 14.07 1.33
C ALA A 26 0.57 14.64 2.08
N ASN A 27 1.76 14.58 1.48
CA ASN A 27 2.99 15.09 2.10
C ASN A 27 3.33 16.57 1.75
N THR A 28 2.58 17.18 0.82
CA THR A 28 2.84 18.55 0.31
C THR A 28 1.63 19.48 0.44
N GLY A 29 0.43 18.96 0.69
CA GLY A 29 -0.81 19.72 0.84
C GLY A 29 -1.59 19.40 2.12
N PRO A 30 -2.86 19.82 2.19
CA PRO A 30 -3.81 19.34 3.19
C PRO A 30 -3.88 17.82 3.17
N LEU A 31 -4.02 17.21 4.35
CA LEU A 31 -4.27 15.77 4.45
C LEU A 31 -5.71 15.47 4.04
N ASP A 32 -5.90 14.36 3.33
CA ASP A 32 -7.23 13.79 3.11
C ASP A 32 -7.85 13.37 4.44
N ASP A 33 -9.19 13.39 4.49
CA ASP A 33 -9.93 12.92 5.67
C ASP A 33 -9.57 11.47 6.00
N GLY A 34 -9.35 11.17 7.28
CA GLY A 34 -8.96 9.84 7.74
C GLY A 34 -7.44 9.56 7.69
N CYS A 35 -6.63 10.41 7.07
CA CYS A 35 -5.17 10.28 7.12
C CYS A 35 -4.58 10.91 8.41
N ILE A 36 -3.43 10.40 8.83
CA ILE A 36 -2.61 10.96 9.92
C ILE A 36 -1.22 11.31 9.43
N LYS A 37 -0.66 12.37 10.01
CA LYS A 37 0.69 12.86 9.71
C LYS A 37 1.58 12.82 10.94
N PHE A 38 2.82 12.38 10.76
CA PHE A 38 3.92 12.56 11.70
C PHE A 38 4.87 13.62 11.14
N GLU A 39 5.09 14.70 11.88
CA GLU A 39 5.95 15.80 11.45
C GLU A 39 6.54 16.55 12.66
N ASN A 40 7.53 17.41 12.40
CA ASN A 40 8.15 18.25 13.42
C ASN A 40 8.66 17.44 14.62
N SER A 41 8.05 17.64 15.80
CA SER A 41 8.43 16.99 17.06
C SER A 41 8.16 15.49 17.11
N ASP A 42 7.44 14.93 16.13
CA ASP A 42 7.20 13.48 16.05
C ASP A 42 8.43 12.73 15.48
N ILE A 43 9.27 13.43 14.71
CA ILE A 43 10.39 12.81 13.99
C ILE A 43 11.52 12.49 14.97
N GLY A 44 11.98 11.24 14.94
CA GLY A 44 13.02 10.76 15.86
C GLY A 44 12.53 10.36 17.25
N VAL A 45 11.22 10.45 17.52
CA VAL A 45 10.63 9.99 18.77
C VAL A 45 10.39 8.48 18.70
N GLU A 46 11.01 7.74 19.61
CA GLU A 46 10.86 6.29 19.67
C GLU A 46 9.47 5.86 20.15
N ASN A 47 8.90 4.87 19.46
CA ASN A 47 7.59 4.27 19.75
C ASN A 47 6.43 5.29 19.78
N ILE A 48 6.50 6.33 18.96
CA ILE A 48 5.37 7.26 18.81
C ILE A 48 4.26 6.60 17.99
N SER A 49 3.02 6.72 18.46
CA SER A 49 1.85 6.12 17.81
C SER A 49 0.77 7.17 17.53
N LYS A 50 0.09 7.03 16.39
CA LYS A 50 -1.14 7.75 16.06
C LYS A 50 -2.15 6.79 15.47
N THR A 51 -3.42 7.09 15.65
CA THR A 51 -4.53 6.22 15.21
C THR A 51 -5.44 6.98 14.25
N ALA A 52 -5.82 6.33 13.16
CA ALA A 52 -6.74 6.84 12.15
C ALA A 52 -7.71 5.73 11.76
N ASP A 53 -9.01 5.99 11.83
CA ASP A 53 -10.09 5.02 11.54
C ASP A 53 -9.92 3.66 12.25
N GLY A 54 -9.43 3.68 13.48
CA GLY A 54 -9.18 2.48 14.29
C GLY A 54 -7.89 1.73 13.95
N VAL A 55 -7.14 2.17 12.93
CA VAL A 55 -5.82 1.64 12.57
C VAL A 55 -4.74 2.46 13.25
N THR A 56 -3.87 1.80 14.00
CA THR A 56 -2.77 2.45 14.74
C THR A 56 -1.46 2.24 14.01
N VAL A 57 -0.73 3.32 13.77
CA VAL A 57 0.64 3.29 13.24
C VAL A 57 1.60 3.71 14.32
N THR A 58 2.65 2.91 14.52
CA THR A 58 3.73 3.18 15.45
C THR A 58 5.05 3.29 14.70
N LEU A 59 5.81 4.36 14.95
CA LEU A 59 7.15 4.59 14.40
C LEU A 59 8.22 4.25 15.43
N PHE A 60 9.28 3.57 15.00
CA PHE A 60 10.37 3.10 15.86
C PHE A 60 11.64 2.84 15.03
N ASP A 61 12.76 2.54 15.70
CA ASP A 61 14.06 2.24 15.09
C ASP A 61 14.47 3.29 14.04
N TRP A 62 14.56 4.55 14.48
CA TRP A 62 14.95 5.64 13.59
C TRP A 62 16.42 5.52 13.16
N VAL A 63 16.68 5.68 11.86
CA VAL A 63 18.04 5.69 11.31
C VAL A 63 18.51 7.12 11.19
N GLN A 64 19.41 7.52 12.07
CA GLN A 64 20.03 8.83 12.05
C GLN A 64 20.96 8.98 10.83
N LYS A 65 20.98 10.19 10.26
CA LYS A 65 21.86 10.53 9.15
C LYS A 65 23.31 10.64 9.62
N ASP A 66 24.24 10.06 8.87
CA ASP A 66 25.65 10.07 9.27
C ASP A 66 26.19 11.50 9.35
N GLY A 67 26.81 11.82 10.48
CA GLY A 67 27.44 13.11 10.72
C GLY A 67 26.48 14.26 11.05
N GLU A 68 25.16 14.01 11.10
CA GLU A 68 24.15 15.03 11.41
C GLU A 68 23.28 14.63 12.62
N SER A 69 23.25 15.47 13.65
CA SER A 69 22.45 15.23 14.85
C SER A 69 20.99 15.66 14.67
N GLY A 70 20.06 14.75 14.95
CA GLY A 70 18.62 15.04 14.89
C GLY A 70 18.03 15.03 13.48
N GLU A 71 18.80 14.63 12.46
CA GLU A 71 18.30 14.33 11.12
C GLU A 71 18.19 12.81 10.94
N TYR A 72 17.06 12.36 10.40
CA TYR A 72 16.78 10.93 10.21
C TYR A 72 16.51 10.62 8.74
N VAL A 73 17.12 9.54 8.25
CA VAL A 73 17.07 9.08 6.86
C VAL A 73 16.45 7.70 6.72
N GLY A 74 15.96 7.13 7.82
CA GLY A 74 15.22 5.88 7.81
C GLY A 74 14.38 5.73 9.07
N VAL A 75 13.41 4.84 9.00
CA VAL A 75 12.43 4.59 10.08
C VAL A 75 11.79 3.21 9.87
N SER A 76 11.57 2.50 10.96
CA SER A 76 10.68 1.33 10.98
C SER A 76 9.29 1.73 11.45
N TYR A 77 8.29 1.04 10.95
CA TYR A 77 6.92 1.24 11.37
C TYR A 77 6.16 -0.09 11.47
N ARG A 78 5.12 -0.08 12.30
CA ARG A 78 4.16 -1.15 12.47
C ARG A 78 2.76 -0.58 12.36
N ILE A 79 1.88 -1.31 11.69
CA ILE A 79 0.47 -0.99 11.51
C ILE A 79 -0.34 -2.07 12.22
N GLU A 80 -1.27 -1.67 13.08
CA GLU A 80 -2.12 -2.57 13.88
C GLU A 80 -3.59 -2.18 13.74
N GLY A 81 -4.47 -3.19 13.68
CA GLY A 81 -5.92 -2.95 13.58
C GLY A 81 -6.46 -2.74 12.16
N GLY A 82 -5.63 -2.86 11.11
CA GLY A 82 -6.07 -2.77 9.72
C GLY A 82 -4.91 -2.67 8.73
N GLU A 83 -5.22 -2.21 7.52
CA GLU A 83 -4.27 -1.96 6.43
C GLU A 83 -4.30 -0.48 6.02
N GLY A 84 -3.26 -0.03 5.33
CA GLY A 84 -3.21 1.31 4.78
C GLY A 84 -1.91 1.58 4.03
N SER A 85 -1.82 2.77 3.46
CA SER A 85 -0.64 3.24 2.73
C SER A 85 0.21 4.14 3.61
N VAL A 86 1.54 3.97 3.52
CA VAL A 86 2.52 4.85 4.17
C VAL A 86 3.30 5.57 3.08
N SER A 87 3.47 6.87 3.25
CA SER A 87 4.27 7.71 2.38
C SER A 87 5.22 8.56 3.21
N ILE A 88 6.44 8.75 2.72
CA ILE A 88 7.53 9.38 3.45
C ILE A 88 8.12 10.48 2.57
N LYS A 89 8.19 11.70 3.10
CA LYS A 89 8.79 12.83 2.40
C LYS A 89 10.18 13.14 2.92
N SER A 90 11.16 13.10 2.03
CA SER A 90 12.54 13.50 2.28
C SER A 90 12.98 14.63 1.34
N GLY A 91 13.08 15.85 1.87
CA GLY A 91 13.29 17.05 1.06
C GLY A 91 12.14 17.28 0.06
N THR A 92 12.44 17.18 -1.24
CA THR A 92 11.45 17.31 -2.33
C THR A 92 10.90 15.97 -2.81
N ASN A 93 11.46 14.85 -2.34
CA ASN A 93 11.05 13.51 -2.75
C ASN A 93 9.93 13.03 -1.84
N VAL A 94 8.95 12.32 -2.43
CA VAL A 94 7.90 11.63 -1.71
C VAL A 94 7.90 10.18 -2.19
N ASP A 95 8.15 9.27 -1.26
CA ASP A 95 8.28 7.84 -1.52
C ASP A 95 7.10 7.09 -0.89
N ALA A 96 6.51 6.15 -1.63
CA ALA A 96 5.59 5.18 -1.05
C ALA A 96 6.40 4.12 -0.29
N ALA A 97 6.20 4.02 1.02
CA ALA A 97 6.85 3.01 1.84
C ALA A 97 6.08 1.69 1.73
N LEU A 98 6.52 0.85 0.80
CA LEU A 98 5.91 -0.45 0.53
C LEU A 98 6.25 -1.49 1.60
N SER A 99 7.28 -1.24 2.41
CA SER A 99 7.74 -2.12 3.48
C SER A 99 8.47 -1.35 4.57
N SER A 100 8.40 -1.90 5.79
CA SER A 100 9.24 -1.50 6.93
C SER A 100 10.45 -2.45 7.03
N PRO A 101 11.68 -1.96 7.30
CA PRO A 101 12.04 -0.55 7.44
C PRO A 101 12.05 0.19 6.10
N TRP A 102 11.84 1.50 6.15
CA TRP A 102 12.16 2.39 5.03
C TRP A 102 13.48 3.11 5.28
N VAL A 103 14.29 3.24 4.23
CA VAL A 103 15.56 3.99 4.23
C VAL A 103 15.61 4.84 2.97
N ASN A 104 16.13 6.06 3.09
CA ASN A 104 16.27 6.99 1.98
C ASN A 104 17.06 6.33 0.83
N PRO A 105 16.50 6.26 -0.39
CA PRO A 105 17.16 5.62 -1.52
C PRO A 105 18.48 6.30 -1.95
N ASN A 106 18.69 7.56 -1.53
CA ASN A 106 19.93 8.30 -1.78
C ASN A 106 21.04 7.99 -0.76
N GLY A 107 20.81 7.05 0.17
CA GLY A 107 21.80 6.58 1.15
C GLY A 107 21.63 7.18 2.54
N LEU A 108 22.62 6.93 3.40
CA LEU A 108 22.61 7.34 4.83
C LEU A 108 23.33 8.66 5.10
N SER A 109 24.02 9.21 4.11
CA SER A 109 24.94 10.33 4.30
C SER A 109 25.00 11.28 3.10
N GLY A 110 25.54 12.48 3.34
CA GLY A 110 25.78 13.47 2.31
C GLY A 110 24.55 14.28 1.89
N ARG A 111 24.78 15.28 1.04
CA ARG A 111 23.77 16.30 0.65
C ARG A 111 22.55 15.76 -0.09
N ASN A 112 22.67 14.57 -0.68
CA ASN A 112 21.61 13.93 -1.48
C ASN A 112 20.68 13.06 -0.61
N ALA A 113 21.17 12.52 0.50
CA ALA A 113 20.35 11.86 1.52
C ALA A 113 19.63 12.93 2.35
N LYS A 114 18.43 13.32 1.92
CA LYS A 114 17.61 14.30 2.66
C LYS A 114 16.97 13.64 3.87
N ALA A 115 16.91 14.37 4.98
CA ALA A 115 16.20 13.92 6.16
C ALA A 115 14.69 13.79 5.88
N ILE A 116 14.04 12.87 6.59
CA ILE A 116 12.59 12.74 6.67
C ILE A 116 12.03 14.04 7.24
N SER A 117 11.08 14.63 6.53
CA SER A 117 10.39 15.84 6.94
C SER A 117 8.99 15.55 7.50
N ASN A 118 8.30 14.57 6.90
CA ASN A 118 7.06 14.03 7.44
C ASN A 118 6.79 12.63 6.88
N ILE A 119 5.91 11.93 7.57
CA ILE A 119 5.39 10.61 7.22
C ILE A 119 3.87 10.70 7.29
N VAL A 120 3.19 10.25 6.25
CA VAL A 120 1.73 10.17 6.23
C VAL A 120 1.30 8.72 6.14
N PHE A 121 0.33 8.36 6.99
CA PHE A 121 -0.41 7.12 6.87
C PHE A 121 -1.86 7.43 6.53
N CYS A 122 -2.39 6.72 5.54
CA CYS A 122 -3.80 6.74 5.18
C CYS A 122 -4.32 5.30 5.28
N PRO A 123 -5.27 5.01 6.19
CA PRO A 123 -5.89 3.69 6.25
C PRO A 123 -6.55 3.38 4.91
N THR A 124 -6.48 2.13 4.48
CA THR A 124 -7.36 1.66 3.41
C THR A 124 -8.70 1.45 4.11
N ASP A 125 -9.61 2.42 4.00
CA ASP A 125 -10.98 2.24 4.44
C ASP A 125 -11.46 0.93 3.83
N GLY A 126 -11.66 -0.09 4.66
CA GLY A 126 -12.16 -1.40 4.26
C GLY A 126 -13.59 -1.36 3.69
N GLY A 127 -14.05 -0.17 3.28
CA GLY A 127 -15.36 0.19 2.76
C GLY A 127 -15.31 1.20 1.61
N GLY A 128 -14.20 1.33 0.87
CA GLY A 128 -14.30 1.84 -0.50
C GLY A 128 -15.42 1.07 -1.22
N PRO A 129 -16.35 1.72 -1.96
CA PRO A 129 -17.43 1.01 -2.61
C PRO A 129 -16.80 -0.11 -3.43
N ALA A 130 -17.26 -1.35 -3.21
CA ALA A 130 -16.89 -2.46 -4.08
C ALA A 130 -16.97 -1.94 -5.52
N PRO A 131 -15.93 -2.16 -6.37
CA PRO A 131 -16.03 -1.73 -7.77
C PRO A 131 -17.40 -2.19 -8.27
N PRO A 132 -18.18 -1.32 -8.93
CA PRO A 132 -19.53 -1.69 -9.35
C PRO A 132 -19.39 -3.04 -10.03
N ALA A 133 -20.04 -4.06 -9.45
CA ALA A 133 -19.95 -5.41 -9.95
C ALA A 133 -20.17 -5.29 -11.46
N SER A 134 -19.14 -5.60 -12.25
CA SER A 134 -19.13 -5.33 -13.68
C SER A 134 -20.44 -5.86 -14.24
N PHE A 135 -21.35 -4.93 -14.56
CA PHE A 135 -22.65 -5.30 -15.07
C PHE A 135 -22.41 -5.96 -16.43
N GLY A 136 -22.67 -7.27 -16.48
CA GLY A 136 -22.95 -8.00 -17.70
C GLY A 136 -21.74 -8.31 -18.59
N PHE A 137 -21.16 -9.48 -18.38
CA PHE A 137 -21.16 -10.43 -19.50
C PHE A 137 -22.04 -11.60 -19.08
N MET A 138 -23.29 -11.58 -19.54
CA MET A 138 -24.11 -12.78 -19.58
C MET A 138 -23.41 -13.73 -20.55
N ASP A 139 -22.62 -14.66 -20.02
CA ASP A 139 -22.31 -15.89 -20.75
C ASP A 139 -23.41 -16.89 -20.39
N GLU A 140 -24.39 -16.95 -21.28
CA GLU A 140 -25.47 -17.91 -21.29
C GLU A 140 -24.90 -19.28 -21.67
N GLY A 141 -24.99 -20.24 -20.74
CA GLY A 141 -25.01 -21.65 -21.09
C GLY A 141 -23.80 -22.46 -20.65
N SER A 142 -23.89 -23.09 -19.48
CA SER A 142 -23.40 -24.46 -19.26
C SER A 142 -24.05 -25.05 -18.00
N GLU A 143 -24.52 -26.29 -18.15
CA GLU A 143 -25.56 -26.97 -17.37
C GLU A 143 -25.19 -27.31 -15.91
N PRO A 144 -26.19 -27.51 -15.01
CA PRO A 144 -25.94 -27.94 -13.64
C PRO A 144 -25.56 -29.42 -13.56
N ILE A 145 -24.28 -29.73 -13.35
CA ILE A 145 -23.86 -31.05 -12.87
C ILE A 145 -24.27 -31.23 -11.41
N ALA A 146 -25.33 -32.01 -11.20
CA ALA A 146 -25.78 -32.52 -9.92
C ALA A 146 -24.64 -33.26 -9.19
N ARG A 147 -24.12 -32.69 -8.09
CA ARG A 147 -23.30 -33.44 -7.13
C ARG A 147 -24.17 -33.89 -5.96
N SER A 148 -24.53 -35.16 -6.06
CA SER A 148 -25.11 -36.01 -5.02
C SER A 148 -24.37 -35.87 -3.69
N THR A 149 -25.11 -35.44 -2.68
CA THR A 149 -24.78 -35.51 -1.25
C THR A 149 -24.78 -36.99 -0.82
N ARG A 150 -23.61 -37.55 -0.50
CA ARG A 150 -23.53 -38.80 0.26
C ARG A 150 -22.77 -38.56 1.56
N TRP A 151 -23.53 -38.27 2.60
CA TRP A 151 -23.08 -38.33 3.99
C TRP A 151 -22.85 -39.79 4.37
N GLY A 152 -21.59 -40.18 4.54
CA GLY A 152 -21.20 -41.45 5.14
C GLY A 152 -20.80 -41.23 6.59
N ALA A 153 -21.69 -41.60 7.51
CA ALA A 153 -21.42 -41.62 8.94
C ALA A 153 -20.45 -42.76 9.29
N LEU A 154 -19.26 -42.44 9.80
CA LEU A 154 -18.35 -43.41 10.41
C LEU A 154 -18.56 -43.38 11.93
N LYS A 155 -19.27 -44.39 12.45
CA LYS A 155 -19.33 -44.68 13.90
C LYS A 155 -18.01 -45.33 14.32
N LEU A 156 -17.21 -44.65 15.12
CA LEU A 156 -16.12 -45.25 15.87
C LEU A 156 -16.66 -45.71 17.24
N ASN A 157 -16.80 -47.02 17.41
CA ASN A 157 -16.98 -47.65 18.72
C ASN A 157 -15.59 -47.90 19.31
N PHE A 158 -15.27 -47.28 20.44
CA PHE A 158 -14.21 -47.73 21.32
C PHE A 158 -14.81 -48.67 22.38
N LYS A 159 -14.13 -49.79 22.60
CA LYS A 159 -14.43 -50.80 23.60
C LYS A 159 -13.33 -50.78 24.66
#